data_AF-A0A645H5E7-F1
#
_entry.id   AF-A0A645H5E7-F1
#
_cell.length_a   1.000
_cell.length_b   1.000
_cell.length_c   1.000
_cell.angle_alpha   90.00
_cell.angle_beta   90.00
_cell.angle_gamma   90.00
#
_symmetry.space_group_name_H-M   'P 1'
#
loop_
_entity.id
_entity.type
_entity.pdbx_description
1 polymer ?
#
loop_
_entity_poly.entity_id
_entity_poly.type
_entity_poly.pdbx_seq_one_letter_code
_entity_poly.pdbx_strand_id
1 'polypeptide(L)' 'MTAAAMEKAKSTKSADVQAALREIGQTGYEGVTGNIQFDKDRQRVDPPYDKLKFENGKLLPR' A
#
# COMPACT_ATOMS: atom_id res chain seq x y z
N MET A 1 -0.35 -3.41 6.18
CA MET A 1 0.77 -3.93 5.37
C MET A 1 1.92 -4.47 6.21
N THR A 2 2.53 -3.71 7.13
CA THR A 2 3.65 -4.21 7.97
C THR A 2 3.29 -5.46 8.79
N ALA A 3 2.12 -5.48 9.42
CA ALA A 3 1.60 -6.66 10.12
C ALA A 3 1.51 -7.89 9.18
N ALA A 4 0.95 -7.70 7.98
CA ALA A 4 0.85 -8.77 6.97
C ALA A 4 2.24 -9.28 6.53
N ALA A 5 3.25 -8.41 6.45
CA ALA A 5 4.62 -8.83 6.16
C ALA A 5 5.23 -9.65 7.30
N MET A 6 4.95 -9.29 8.56
CA MET A 6 5.40 -10.08 9.72
C MET A 6 4.72 -11.45 9.77
N GLU A 7 3.41 -11.51 9.50
CA GLU A 7 2.66 -12.76 9.41
C GLU A 7 3.20 -13.67 8.29
N LYS A 8 3.50 -13.09 7.12
CA LYS A 8 4.11 -13.82 6.01
C LYS A 8 5.53 -14.30 6.31
N ALA A 9 6.35 -13.44 6.92
CA ALA A 9 7.74 -13.76 7.28
C ALA A 9 7.83 -14.79 8.41
N LYS A 10 6.79 -14.93 9.24
CA LYS A 10 6.80 -15.73 10.49
C LYS A 10 8.03 -15.45 11.35
N SER A 11 8.47 -14.20 11.35
CA SER A 11 9.72 -13.75 11.95
C SER A 11 9.60 -12.30 12.39
N THR A 12 10.40 -11.93 13.37
CA THR A 12 10.56 -10.55 13.86
C THR A 12 11.90 -9.94 13.43
N LYS A 13 12.74 -10.69 12.72
CA LYS A 13 14.02 -10.16 12.21
C LYS A 13 13.75 -9.17 11.08
N SER A 14 14.44 -8.03 11.09
CA SER A 14 14.18 -6.96 10.11
C SER A 14 14.40 -7.40 8.67
N ALA A 15 15.41 -8.23 8.40
CA ALA A 15 15.72 -8.74 7.07
C ALA A 15 14.58 -9.59 6.49
N ASP A 16 14.00 -10.47 7.30
CA ASP A 16 12.90 -11.36 6.89
C ASP A 16 11.63 -10.56 6.61
N VAL A 17 11.30 -9.60 7.49
CA VAL A 17 10.16 -8.70 7.30
C VAL A 17 10.36 -7.80 6.08
N GLN A 18 11.58 -7.33 5.83
CA GLN A 18 11.88 -6.51 4.65
C GLN A 18 11.74 -7.30 3.34
N ALA A 19 12.17 -8.57 3.32
CA ALA A 19 11.95 -9.45 2.17
C ALA A 19 10.45 -9.67 1.92
N ALA A 20 9.69 -9.99 2.95
CA ALA A 20 8.24 -10.17 2.86
C ALA A 20 7.50 -8.89 2.41
N LEU A 21 7.93 -7.71 2.89
CA LEU A 21 7.39 -6.42 2.45
C LEU A 21 7.60 -6.19 0.95
N ARG A 22 8.78 -6.52 0.41
CA ARG A 22 9.06 -6.40 -1.02
C ARG A 22 8.17 -7.31 -1.84
N GLU A 23 7.99 -8.55 -1.40
CA GLU A 23 7.16 -9.52 -2.10
C GLU A 23 5.69 -9.09 -2.12
N ILE A 24 5.13 -8.70 -0.96
CA ILE A 24 3.75 -8.19 -0.86
C ILE A 24 3.57 -6.93 -1.73
N GLY A 25 4.55 -6.03 -1.70
CA GLY A 25 4.54 -4.84 -2.54
C GLY A 25 4.58 -5.13 -4.04
N GLN A 26 5.20 -6.22 -4.49
CA GLN A 26 5.21 -6.63 -5.89
C GLN A 26 3.89 -7.28 -6.32
N THR A 27 3.30 -8.12 -5.46
CA THR A 27 2.03 -8.80 -5.77
C THR A 27 0.81 -7.89 -5.65
N GLY A 28 0.93 -6.79 -4.90
CA GLY A 28 -0.20 -5.94 -4.53
C GLY A 28 -0.74 -6.31 -3.14
N TYR A 29 -1.26 -5.31 -2.46
CA TYR A 29 -1.86 -5.41 -1.13
C TYR A 29 -3.12 -4.55 -1.07
N GLU A 30 -4.27 -5.17 -0.81
CA GLU A 30 -5.53 -4.45 -0.62
C GLU A 30 -5.53 -3.71 0.72
N GLY A 31 -5.49 -2.38 0.64
CA GLY A 31 -5.52 -1.48 1.78
C GLY A 31 -6.67 -0.49 1.71
N VAL A 32 -6.87 0.27 2.79
CA VAL A 32 -7.92 1.31 2.86
C VAL A 32 -7.75 2.43 1.83
N THR A 33 -6.54 2.59 1.28
CA THR A 33 -6.20 3.53 0.21
C THR A 33 -6.21 2.87 -1.17
N GLY A 34 -6.99 1.81 -1.35
CA GLY A 34 -6.95 0.94 -2.52
C GLY A 34 -5.71 0.05 -2.57
N ASN A 35 -5.53 -0.64 -3.71
CA ASN A 35 -4.41 -1.54 -3.94
C ASN A 35 -3.05 -0.81 -3.80
N ILE A 36 -2.16 -1.41 -3.02
CA ILE A 36 -0.79 -0.94 -2.80
C ILE A 36 0.15 -1.87 -3.57
N GLN A 37 0.59 -1.44 -4.75
CA GLN A 37 1.62 -2.13 -5.53
C GLN A 37 2.79 -1.18 -5.78
N PHE A 38 4.02 -1.67 -5.63
CA PHE A 38 5.24 -0.90 -5.82
C PHE A 38 5.93 -1.22 -7.14
N ASP A 39 6.51 -0.19 -7.75
CA ASP A 39 7.41 -0.34 -8.88
C ASP A 39 8.82 -0.77 -8.43
N LYS A 40 9.73 -0.90 -9.40
CA LYS A 40 11.14 -1.25 -9.18
C LYS A 40 11.90 -0.25 -8.30
N ASP A 41 11.44 1.01 -8.24
CA ASP A 41 12.05 2.10 -7.48
C ASP A 41 11.41 2.27 -6.09
N ARG A 42 10.45 1.38 -5.75
CA ARG A 42 9.67 1.35 -4.50
C ARG A 42 8.67 2.50 -4.37
N GLN A 43 8.20 3.03 -5.49
CA GLN A 43 7.09 3.98 -5.53
C GLN A 43 5.78 3.25 -5.79
N ARG A 44 4.64 3.78 -5.32
CA ARG A 44 3.33 3.21 -5.66
C ARG A 44 3.09 3.38 -7.16
N VAL A 45 2.77 2.27 -7.83
CA VAL A 45 2.44 2.23 -9.27
C VAL A 45 1.20 3.08 -9.56
N ASP A 46 0.20 3.01 -8.69
CA ASP A 46 -1.01 3.82 -8.76
C ASP A 46 -1.09 4.73 -7.52
N PRO A 47 -0.82 6.05 -7.67
CA PRO A 47 -0.97 7.02 -6.60
C PRO A 47 -2.45 7.18 -6.24
N PRO A 48 -2.87 6.96 -4.98
CA PRO A 48 -4.28 6.97 -4.59
C PRO A 48 -4.78 8.41 -4.35
N TYR A 49 -4.49 9.32 -5.28
CA TYR A 49 -4.98 10.69 -5.17
C TYR A 49 -6.39 10.75 -5.73
N ASP A 50 -7.37 10.63 -4.82
CA ASP A 50 -8.75 10.92 -5.14
C ASP A 50 -8.86 12.36 -5.64
N LYS A 51 -9.39 12.53 -6.85
CA LYS A 51 -9.78 13.84 -7.35
C LYS A 51 -11.10 14.18 -6.68
N LEU A 52 -11.09 15.15 -5.77
CA LEU A 52 -12.28 15.58 -5.05
C LEU A 52 -12.70 16.99 -5.49
N LYS A 53 -14.00 17.26 -5.51
CA LYS A 53 -14.63 18.56 -5.67
C LYS A 53 -15.28 18.96 -4.35
N PHE A 54 -15.14 20.22 -3.95
CA PHE A 54 -15.88 20.77 -2.82
C PHE A 54 -17.20 21.39 -3.31
N GLU A 55 -18.33 20.89 -2.81
CA GLU A 55 -19.66 21.35 -3.22
C GLU A 55 -20.63 21.27 -2.03
N ASN A 56 -21.38 22.35 -1.78
CA ASN A 56 -22.38 22.44 -0.71
C ASN A 56 -21.86 22.00 0.67
N GLY A 57 -20.62 22.37 1.01
CA GLY A 57 -20.01 22.05 2.31
C GLY A 57 -19.48 20.61 2.44
N LYS A 58 -19.44 19.84 1.36
CA LYS A 58 -18.95 18.45 1.35
C LYS A 58 -17.86 18.25 0.30
N LEU A 59 -16.93 17.34 0.58
CA LEU A 59 -16.00 16.79 -0.41
C LEU A 59 -16.71 15.65 -1.16
N LEU A 60 -16.81 15.76 -2.47
CA LEU A 60 -17.39 14.77 -3.38
C LEU A 60 -16.31 14.28 -4.35
N PRO A 61 -16.40 13.05 -4.87
CA PRO A 61 -15.60 12.64 -6.03
C PRO A 61 -15.80 13.59 -7.21
N ARG A 62 -14.71 13.93 -7.89
CA ARG A 62 -14.70 14.80 -9.07
C ARG A 62 -15.07 14.04 -10.34
#